data_AF-A0A7K9Y8X7-F1
#
_entry.id   AF-A0A7K9Y8X7-F1
#
_cell.length_a   1.000
_cell.length_b   1.000
_cell.length_c   1.000
_cell.angle_alpha   90.00
_cell.angle_beta   90.00
_cell.angle_gamma   90.00
#
_symmetry.space_group_name_H-M   'P 1'
#
loop_
_entity.id
_entity.type
_entity.pdbx_description
1 polymer ?
#
loop_
_entity_poly.entity_id
_entity_poly.type
_entity_poly.pdbx_seq_one_letter_code
_entity_poly.pdbx_strand_id
1 'polypeptide(L)' 'TLTCLPDYMRAIIKRSYINSRGYLASNIHLRDPTCKPVIGSYHVMFRIPYNGCGTQRLV' A
#
# COMPACT_ATOMS: atom_id res chain seq x y z
N THR A 1 -7.89 4.83 0.40
CA THR A 1 -8.83 4.04 1.23
C THR A 1 -8.12 2.84 1.81
N LEU A 2 -8.41 2.51 3.06
CA LEU A 2 -7.90 1.33 3.74
C LEU A 2 -9.09 0.45 4.11
N THR A 3 -9.01 -0.84 3.82
CA THR A 3 -10.02 -1.83 4.19
C THR A 3 -9.36 -2.94 4.99
N CYS A 4 -9.87 -3.23 6.18
CA CYS A 4 -9.44 -4.37 6.98
C CYS A 4 -10.23 -5.60 6.56
N LEU A 5 -9.54 -6.61 6.03
CA LEU A 5 -10.10 -7.93 5.73
C LEU A 5 -9.60 -8.91 6.81
N PRO A 6 -10.18 -10.12 6.91
CA PRO A 6 -9.83 -11.08 7.96
C PRO A 6 -8.33 -11.40 8.05
N ASP A 7 -7.65 -11.54 6.91
CA ASP A 7 -6.23 -11.99 6.89
C ASP A 7 -5.22 -10.88 6.56
N TYR A 8 -5.68 -9.75 6.02
CA TYR A 8 -4.82 -8.65 5.59
C TYR A 8 -5.58 -7.32 5.48
N MET A 9 -4.84 -6.22 5.45
CA MET A 9 -5.37 -4.91 5.08
C MET A 9 -5.14 -4.64 3.59
N ARG A 10 -6.15 -4.11 2.92
CA ARG A 10 -6.07 -3.64 1.54
C ARG A 10 -6.00 -2.12 1.52
N ALA A 11 -4.88 -1.56 1.05
CA ALA A 11 -4.73 -0.12 0.88
C ALA A 11 -4.78 0.26 -0.60
N ILE A 12 -5.62 1.23 -0.95
CA ILE A 12 -5.76 1.76 -2.31
C ILE A 12 -5.49 3.26 -2.30
N ILE A 13 -4.55 3.71 -3.13
CA ILE A 13 -4.14 5.11 -3.26
C ILE A 13 -4.32 5.53 -4.71
N LYS A 14 -5.04 6.63 -4.96
CA LYS A 14 -5.22 7.15 -6.34
C LYS A 14 -3.90 7.65 -6.90
N ARG A 15 -3.57 7.31 -8.15
CA ARG A 15 -2.36 7.82 -8.82
C ARG A 15 -2.36 9.34 -8.97
N SER A 16 -3.52 9.95 -9.17
CA SER A 16 -3.63 11.41 -9.20
C SER A 16 -3.16 12.08 -7.90
N TYR A 17 -3.44 11.46 -6.74
CA TYR A 17 -2.96 11.94 -5.45
C TYR A 17 -1.44 11.76 -5.30
N ILE A 18 -0.89 10.67 -5.81
CA ILE A 18 0.55 10.40 -5.75
C ILE A 18 1.30 11.43 -6.62
N ASN A 19 0.80 11.64 -7.85
CA ASN A 19 1.37 12.60 -8.79
C ASN A 19 1.25 14.04 -8.28
N SER A 20 0.14 14.41 -7.64
CA SER A 20 -0.02 15.77 -7.08
C SER A 20 0.92 16.06 -5.91
N ARG A 21 1.52 15.02 -5.32
CA ARG A 21 2.60 15.13 -4.33
C ARG A 21 4.00 15.13 -4.94
N GLY A 22 4.13 15.04 -6.26
CA GLY A 22 5.41 15.03 -6.97
C GLY A 22 6.12 13.67 -6.96
N TYR A 23 5.41 12.58 -6.60
CA TYR A 23 5.96 11.23 -6.59
C TYR A 23 5.42 10.41 -7.76
N LEU A 24 6.20 9.41 -8.19
CA LEU A 24 5.70 8.35 -9.06
C LEU A 24 5.06 7.25 -8.23
N ALA A 25 4.12 6.51 -8.85
CA ALA A 25 3.50 5.34 -8.25
C ALA A 25 4.53 4.29 -7.77
N SER A 26 5.68 4.18 -8.46
CA SER A 26 6.78 3.29 -8.12
C SER A 26 7.64 3.76 -6.94
N ASN A 27 7.54 5.03 -6.52
CA ASN A 27 8.28 5.54 -5.36
C ASN A 27 7.65 5.10 -4.03
N ILE A 28 6.38 4.67 -4.03
CA ILE A 28 5.67 4.32 -2.81
C ILE A 28 5.94 2.87 -2.46
N HIS A 29 6.35 2.65 -1.21
CA HIS A 29 6.61 1.32 -0.66
C HIS A 29 6.09 1.23 0.78
N LEU A 30 5.85 -0.01 1.24
CA LEU A 30 5.65 -0.27 2.67
C LEU A 30 7.00 -0.25 3.40
N ARG A 31 6.96 -0.43 4.72
CA ARG A 31 8.18 -0.50 5.54
C ARG A 31 9.10 -1.62 5.05
N ASP A 32 8.54 -2.77 4.70
CA ASP A 32 9.24 -3.85 4.01
C ASP A 32 9.16 -3.63 2.49
N PRO A 33 10.29 -3.33 1.81
CA PRO A 33 10.30 -3.08 0.36
C PRO A 33 10.04 -4.33 -0.49
N THR A 34 10.08 -5.54 0.09
CA THR A 34 9.74 -6.78 -0.62
C THR A 34 8.24 -6.87 -0.90
N CYS A 35 7.42 -6.21 -0.07
CA CYS A 35 5.99 -6.08 -0.29
C CYS A 35 5.67 -5.05 -1.36
N LYS A 36 5.71 -5.50 -2.61
CA LYS A 36 5.45 -4.66 -3.79
C LYS A 36 3.96 -4.35 -3.95
N PRO A 37 3.63 -3.12 -4.37
CA PRO A 37 2.26 -2.81 -4.77
C PRO A 37 1.91 -3.41 -6.12
N VAL A 38 0.61 -3.52 -6.37
CA VAL A 38 0.06 -3.64 -7.72
C VAL A 38 -0.20 -2.24 -8.26
N ILE A 39 0.52 -1.86 -9.32
CA ILE A 39 0.41 -0.54 -9.96
C ILE A 39 -0.57 -0.64 -11.12
N GLY A 40 -1.77 -0.11 -10.95
CA GLY A 40 -2.78 0.02 -12.01
C GLY A 40 -2.73 1.38 -12.71
N SER A 41 -3.61 1.60 -13.68
CA SER A 41 -3.69 2.87 -14.42
C SER A 41 -4.15 4.05 -13.55
N TYR A 42 -5.06 3.80 -12.59
CA TYR A 42 -5.70 4.86 -11.80
C TYR A 42 -5.34 4.84 -10.32
N HIS A 43 -4.85 3.71 -9.82
CA HIS A 43 -4.55 3.53 -8.40
C HIS A 43 -3.40 2.55 -8.20
N VAL A 44 -2.80 2.65 -7.02
CA VAL A 44 -1.82 1.72 -6.48
C VAL A 44 -2.49 0.95 -5.35
N MET A 45 -2.37 -0.37 -5.38
CA MET A 45 -2.96 -1.25 -4.37
C MET A 45 -1.86 -2.01 -3.61
N PHE A 46 -1.96 -2.01 -2.28
CA PHE A 46 -1.14 -2.85 -1.41
C PHE A 46 -1.99 -3.92 -0.74
N ARG A 47 -1.44 -5.14 -0.70
CA ARG A 47 -1.91 -6.21 0.17
C ARG A 47 -0.98 -6.27 1.37
N ILE A 48 -1.49 -5.98 2.57
CA ILE A 48 -0.68 -5.79 3.78
C ILE A 48 -1.08 -6.87 4.81
N PRO A 49 -0.38 -8.01 4.88
CA PRO A 49 -0.65 -9.04 5.88
C PRO A 49 -0.41 -8.50 7.29
N TYR A 50 -1.26 -8.89 8.26
CA TYR A 50 -1.10 -8.44 9.65
C TYR A 50 0.22 -8.89 10.28
N ASN A 51 0.71 -10.05 9.88
CA ASN A 51 1.95 -10.66 10.38
C ASN A 51 3.15 -10.45 9.42
N GLY A 52 3.10 -9.45 8.53
CA GLY A 52 4.13 -9.24 7.51
C GLY A 52 4.25 -7.80 7.05
N CYS A 53 5.09 -7.57 6.04
CA CYS A 53 5.34 -6.25 5.43
C CYS A 53 5.81 -5.14 6.41
N GLY A 54 6.42 -5.53 7.52
CA GLY A 54 6.82 -4.62 8.59
C GLY A 54 5.64 -4.03 9.38
N THR A 55 4.45 -4.62 9.28
CA THR A 55 3.25 -4.26 10.04
C THR A 55 3.50 -4.52 11.53
N GLN A 56 3.23 -3.53 12.37
CA GLN A 56 3.33 -3.64 13.82
C GLN A 56 1.96 -3.86 14.42
N ARG A 57 1.87 -4.84 15.31
CA ARG A 57 0.71 -5.02 16.18
C ARG A 57 1.02 -4.37 17.52
N LEU A 58 0.22 -3.38 17.89
CA LEU A 58 0.23 -2.83 19.24
C LEU A 58 -0.77 -3.68 20.05
N VAL A 59 -0.29 -4.22 21.16
CA VAL A 59 -1.07 -5.03 22.11
C VAL A 59 -1.30 -4.19 23.35
#